data_AF-A0A182GZT2-F1
#
_entry.id   AF-A0A182GZT2-F1
#
_cell.length_a   1.000
_cell.length_b   1.000
_cell.length_c   1.000
_cell.angle_alpha   90.00
_cell.angle_beta   90.00
_cell.angle_gamma   90.00
#
_symmetry.space_group_name_H-M   'P 1'
#
loop_
_entity.id
_entity.type
_entity.pdbx_description
1 polymer ?
#
loop_
_entity_poly.entity_id
_entity_poly.type
_entity_poly.pdbx_seq_one_letter_code
_entity_poly.pdbx_strand_id
1 'polypeptide(L)'
;MADTVEEIFANDSPEDIETVKNMIDKIRLEIMSHGEEEHDSYDPESLQKVEFNIQINRVTLILQEMSDTLEVLFSLPMICRNEELMAKHFNGEEQDVLRLLCKYMRSSDDGEAFVPEIVNMADFQFPSTKFIELVEMVSNKDLHKEISSHLPKVYKKFLSNIREFRKFNITKMKMTAQKDLAKEKILHRMWQSNERNIKEIAKIERILEDKRASFQVEIEEKTAIIEKYRADIERLEEQSKRQIDEFIQESDRSMFHYFERSDQRYEELQEEVNRRTKEYKNTLEADLLSEKANRTKKAKLTQQLQLWLNKYDKDAGERTKELNALGDTLQERQEEFDEWKRTVFDPQEKKYFDAIEERRLDELRAQEEVIHQFMMKRAAIVLQRAWRSVAERKRKMRGRRGGRRAKGKK
;
A
#
# COMPACT_ATOMS: atom_id res chain seq x y z
N MET A 1 59.59 40.08 6.58
CA MET A 1 58.94 40.92 7.61
C MET A 1 57.96 41.79 6.86
N ALA A 2 56.74 41.92 7.35
CA ALA A 2 55.74 42.80 6.75
C ALA A 2 56.13 44.25 7.07
N ASP A 3 56.16 45.12 6.06
CA ASP A 3 56.69 46.49 6.19
C ASP A 3 55.58 47.53 6.41
N THR A 4 54.29 47.12 6.38
CA THR A 4 53.15 47.97 6.74
C THR A 4 52.21 47.28 7.74
N VAL A 5 51.48 48.09 8.51
CA VAL A 5 50.45 47.62 9.45
C VAL A 5 49.28 46.95 8.70
N GLU A 6 49.04 47.36 7.45
CA GLU A 6 47.95 46.86 6.59
C GLU A 6 48.19 45.41 6.13
N GLU A 7 49.45 44.97 5.97
CA GLU A 7 49.79 43.57 5.68
C GLU A 7 49.52 42.61 6.86
N ILE A 8 49.43 43.12 8.10
CA ILE A 8 49.25 42.30 9.31
C ILE A 8 47.79 41.88 9.47
N PHE A 9 46.84 42.75 9.13
CA PHE A 9 45.39 42.55 9.33
C PHE A 9 44.65 41.98 8.10
N ALA A 10 45.38 41.48 7.09
CA ALA A 10 44.83 41.18 5.77
C ALA A 10 43.76 40.07 5.71
N ASN A 11 43.57 39.29 6.79
CA ASN A 11 42.58 38.20 6.90
C ASN A 11 41.57 38.40 8.05
N ASP A 12 41.67 39.47 8.83
CA ASP A 12 40.88 39.66 10.06
C ASP A 12 39.52 40.33 9.78
N SER A 13 38.54 40.15 10.67
CA SER A 13 37.24 40.81 10.52
C SER A 13 37.40 42.34 10.59
N PRO A 14 36.61 43.14 9.85
CA PRO A 14 36.57 44.59 10.07
C PRO A 14 36.23 44.95 11.53
N GLU A 15 35.49 44.10 12.25
CA GLU A 15 35.20 44.29 13.69
C GLU A 15 36.43 44.01 14.58
N ASP A 16 37.28 43.05 14.22
CA ASP A 16 38.55 42.76 14.92
C ASP A 16 39.54 43.91 14.70
N ILE A 17 39.63 44.40 13.45
CA ILE A 17 40.44 45.56 13.10
C ILE A 17 39.97 46.81 13.85
N GLU A 18 38.66 47.01 13.98
CA GLU A 18 38.09 48.15 14.70
C GLU A 18 38.31 48.04 16.22
N THR A 19 38.18 46.85 16.81
CA THR A 19 38.47 46.64 18.24
C THR A 19 39.96 46.78 18.55
N VAL A 20 40.86 46.32 17.67
CA VAL A 20 42.31 46.53 17.83
C VAL A 20 42.70 48.00 17.70
N LYS A 21 42.12 48.77 16.75
CA LYS A 21 42.32 50.24 16.70
C LYS A 21 41.84 50.91 17.98
N ASN A 22 40.64 50.60 18.45
CA ASN A 22 40.09 51.15 19.70
C ASN A 22 40.95 50.77 20.92
N MET A 23 41.56 49.58 20.92
CA MET A 23 42.52 49.18 21.94
C MET A 23 43.85 49.96 21.84
N ILE A 24 44.37 50.20 20.63
CA ILE A 24 45.56 51.02 20.39
C ILE A 24 45.34 52.47 20.84
N ASP A 25 44.23 53.11 20.46
CA ASP A 25 43.95 54.49 20.89
C ASP A 25 43.57 54.58 22.37
N LYS A 26 42.97 53.55 22.97
CA LYS A 26 42.82 53.47 24.44
C LYS A 26 44.18 53.36 25.15
N ILE A 27 45.09 52.51 24.66
CA ILE A 27 46.47 52.41 25.18
C ILE A 27 47.19 53.76 25.02
N ARG A 28 47.00 54.45 23.90
CA ARG A 28 47.58 55.78 23.63
C ARG A 28 47.05 56.85 24.59
N LEU A 29 45.75 56.85 24.88
CA LEU A 29 45.12 57.72 25.88
C LEU A 29 45.63 57.40 27.29
N GLU A 30 45.75 56.12 27.66
CA GLU A 30 46.27 55.67 28.95
C GLU A 30 47.78 55.98 29.12
N ILE A 31 48.55 56.01 28.03
CA ILE A 31 49.93 56.52 27.99
C ILE A 31 49.99 58.04 28.18
N MET A 32 49.01 58.79 27.66
CA MET A 32 48.96 60.24 27.81
C MET A 32 48.52 60.65 29.23
N SER A 33 47.44 60.08 29.79
CA SER A 33 46.99 60.43 31.14
C SER A 33 48.03 60.10 32.21
N HIS A 34 48.57 58.86 32.22
CA HIS A 34 49.65 58.50 33.14
C HIS A 34 51.01 59.18 32.82
N GLY A 35 51.14 59.82 31.66
CA GLY A 35 52.30 60.65 31.31
C GLY A 35 52.21 62.09 31.80
N GLU A 36 51.05 62.51 32.31
CA GLU A 36 50.75 63.89 32.74
C GLU A 36 50.30 63.97 34.22
N GLU A 37 49.60 62.96 34.75
CA GLU A 37 49.03 63.00 36.12
C GLU A 37 50.04 62.66 37.25
N GLU A 38 51.11 61.91 36.98
CA GLU A 38 52.16 61.59 37.98
C GLU A 38 53.57 61.96 37.50
N HIS A 39 54.23 62.84 38.26
CA HIS A 39 55.63 63.27 38.11
C HIS A 39 55.99 64.16 36.89
N ASP A 40 55.40 65.36 36.80
CA ASP A 40 56.23 66.56 36.55
C ASP A 40 56.55 67.27 37.87
N SER A 41 57.15 66.52 38.80
CA SER A 41 57.60 67.01 40.12
C SER A 41 58.88 67.86 40.05
N TYR A 42 59.29 68.25 38.84
CA TYR A 42 60.29 69.28 38.61
C TYR A 42 59.57 70.60 38.40
N ASP A 43 59.78 71.52 39.35
CA ASP A 43 59.41 72.93 39.28
C ASP A 43 59.57 73.46 37.84
N PRO A 44 58.51 73.98 37.19
CA PRO A 44 58.58 74.44 35.80
C PRO A 44 59.60 75.56 35.59
N GLU A 45 59.98 76.31 36.64
CA GLU A 45 61.00 77.37 36.57
C GLU A 45 62.42 76.86 36.90
N SER A 46 62.59 75.57 37.20
CA SER A 46 63.91 75.01 37.57
C SER A 46 64.96 75.23 36.47
N LEU A 47 66.07 75.88 36.85
CA LEU A 47 67.12 76.32 35.92
C LEU A 47 67.61 75.20 35.00
N GLN A 48 67.76 73.99 35.54
CA GLN A 48 68.17 72.79 34.80
C GLN A 48 67.17 72.39 33.69
N LYS A 49 65.86 72.54 33.91
CA LYS A 49 64.81 72.26 32.91
C LYS A 49 64.83 73.31 31.80
N VAL A 50 65.14 74.57 32.12
CA VAL A 50 65.34 75.65 31.14
C VAL A 50 66.64 75.43 30.34
N GLU A 51 67.76 75.17 31.00
CA GLU A 51 69.07 74.90 30.37
C GLU A 51 69.02 73.65 29.48
N PHE A 52 68.39 72.57 29.93
CA PHE A 52 68.23 71.34 29.15
C PHE A 52 67.34 71.59 27.92
N ASN A 53 66.24 72.34 28.05
CA ASN A 53 65.44 72.74 26.89
C ASN A 53 66.22 73.65 25.92
N ILE A 54 67.07 74.56 26.41
CA ILE A 54 67.97 75.37 25.56
C ILE A 54 69.00 74.48 24.84
N GLN A 55 69.55 73.46 25.51
CA GLN A 55 70.46 72.49 24.88
C GLN A 55 69.74 71.64 23.83
N ILE A 56 68.55 71.10 24.13
CA ILE A 56 67.70 70.39 23.17
C ILE A 56 67.39 71.28 21.97
N ASN A 57 67.01 72.54 22.18
CA ASN A 57 66.69 73.46 21.09
C ASN A 57 67.92 73.77 20.24
N ARG A 58 69.10 73.99 20.85
CA ARG A 58 70.37 74.17 20.12
C ARG A 58 70.73 72.94 19.28
N VAL A 59 70.67 71.74 19.85
CA VAL A 59 70.99 70.49 19.11
C VAL A 59 69.93 70.17 18.07
N THR A 60 68.66 70.48 18.33
CA THR A 60 67.56 70.38 17.34
C THR A 60 67.80 71.33 16.17
N LEU A 61 68.25 72.55 16.44
CA LEU A 61 68.53 73.57 15.44
C LEU A 61 69.78 73.19 14.61
N ILE A 62 70.85 72.72 15.24
CA ILE A 62 72.03 72.15 14.54
C ILE A 62 71.64 70.94 13.68
N LEU A 63 70.81 70.02 14.18
CA LEU A 63 70.32 68.88 13.40
C LEU A 63 69.33 69.27 12.29
N GLN A 64 68.66 70.42 12.43
CA GLN A 64 67.84 71.01 11.37
C GLN A 64 68.74 71.62 10.29
N GLU A 65 69.70 72.47 10.65
CA GLU A 65 70.70 73.06 9.74
C GLU A 65 71.52 71.99 9.02
N MET A 66 71.99 70.94 9.71
CA MET A 66 72.68 69.80 9.09
C MET A 66 71.77 69.01 8.14
N SER A 67 70.49 68.85 8.47
CA SER A 67 69.55 68.18 7.56
C SER A 67 69.29 69.01 6.30
N ASP A 68 69.11 70.32 6.46
CA ASP A 68 68.72 71.21 5.37
C ASP A 68 69.93 71.53 4.47
N THR A 69 71.13 71.70 5.04
CA THR A 69 72.39 71.81 4.26
C THR A 69 72.73 70.52 3.53
N LEU A 70 72.46 69.33 4.08
CA LEU A 70 72.58 68.07 3.34
C LEU A 70 71.54 67.98 2.21
N GLU A 71 70.30 68.45 2.42
CA GLU A 71 69.30 68.54 1.35
C GLU A 71 69.70 69.49 0.22
N VAL A 72 70.38 70.61 0.53
CA VAL A 72 71.00 71.53 -0.45
C VAL A 72 72.21 70.90 -1.16
N LEU A 73 73.09 70.20 -0.43
CA LEU A 73 74.26 69.53 -1.01
C LEU A 73 73.88 68.38 -1.96
N PHE A 74 72.77 67.68 -1.71
CA PHE A 74 72.24 66.67 -2.65
C PHE A 74 71.40 67.27 -3.79
N SER A 75 70.93 68.52 -3.69
CA SER A 75 70.21 69.20 -4.78
C SER A 75 71.17 69.86 -5.78
N LEU A 76 72.27 70.44 -5.31
CA LEU A 76 73.30 71.13 -6.12
C LEU A 76 73.78 70.34 -7.36
N PRO A 77 74.21 69.06 -7.27
CA PRO A 77 74.62 68.28 -8.44
C PRO A 77 73.51 68.04 -9.47
N MET A 78 72.24 68.09 -9.04
CA MET A 78 71.07 67.89 -9.90
C MET A 78 70.63 69.19 -10.57
N ILE A 79 70.73 70.33 -9.88
CA ILE A 79 70.53 71.67 -10.47
C ILE A 79 71.52 71.87 -11.63
N CYS A 80 72.81 71.63 -11.39
CA CYS A 80 73.86 71.68 -12.41
C CYS A 80 73.73 70.68 -13.57
N ARG A 81 72.79 69.72 -13.49
CA ARG A 81 72.52 68.73 -14.55
C ARG A 81 71.25 69.03 -15.35
N ASN A 82 70.46 70.03 -14.94
CA ASN A 82 69.16 70.33 -15.57
C ASN A 82 69.06 71.80 -15.97
N GLU A 83 69.46 72.09 -17.21
CA GLU A 83 69.73 73.45 -17.70
C GLU A 83 68.48 74.37 -17.71
N GLU A 84 67.29 73.78 -17.85
CA GLU A 84 66.00 74.50 -17.74
C GLU A 84 65.74 75.04 -16.31
N LEU A 85 66.15 74.32 -15.27
CA LEU A 85 65.99 74.77 -13.88
C LEU A 85 67.00 75.88 -13.53
N MET A 86 68.23 75.79 -14.06
CA MET A 86 69.24 76.86 -13.96
C MET A 86 68.73 78.17 -14.57
N ALA A 87 68.20 78.11 -15.80
CA ALA A 87 67.72 79.29 -16.54
C ALA A 87 66.48 79.96 -15.93
N LYS A 88 65.66 79.22 -15.17
CA LYS A 88 64.37 79.66 -14.62
C LYS A 88 64.47 80.29 -13.22
N HIS A 89 65.50 79.94 -12.44
CA HIS A 89 65.56 80.27 -11.01
C HIS A 89 66.81 81.01 -10.54
N PHE A 90 67.83 81.20 -11.40
CA PHE A 90 69.08 81.87 -11.06
C PHE A 90 69.44 82.96 -12.08
N ASN A 91 70.00 84.07 -11.61
CA ASN A 91 70.52 85.14 -12.48
C ASN A 91 71.79 84.71 -13.22
N GLY A 92 72.19 85.45 -14.27
CA GLY A 92 73.34 85.09 -15.10
C GLY A 92 74.66 84.89 -14.33
N GLU A 93 74.95 85.77 -13.37
CA GLU A 93 76.15 85.66 -12.52
C GLU A 93 76.10 84.43 -11.58
N GLU A 94 74.91 84.09 -11.09
CA GLU A 94 74.70 82.92 -10.22
C GLU A 94 74.83 81.60 -11.01
N GLN A 95 74.32 81.57 -12.24
CA GLN A 95 74.48 80.43 -13.16
C GLN A 95 75.94 80.14 -13.46
N ASP A 96 76.77 81.16 -13.65
CA ASP A 96 78.20 80.98 -13.91
C ASP A 96 78.99 80.56 -12.66
N VAL A 97 78.60 81.00 -11.45
CA VAL A 97 79.13 80.46 -10.19
C VAL A 97 78.77 78.98 -10.00
N LEU A 98 77.53 78.58 -10.31
CA LEU A 98 77.09 77.18 -10.25
C LEU A 98 77.81 76.32 -11.30
N ARG A 99 77.98 76.81 -12.53
CA ARG A 99 78.80 76.17 -13.58
C ARG A 99 80.25 75.97 -13.11
N LEU A 100 80.83 76.96 -12.42
CA LEU A 100 82.20 76.87 -11.91
C LEU A 100 82.35 75.81 -10.82
N LEU A 101 81.45 75.78 -9.83
CA LEU A 101 81.41 74.75 -8.78
C LEU A 101 81.25 73.35 -9.38
N CYS A 102 80.39 73.20 -10.38
CA CYS A 102 80.14 71.92 -11.03
C CYS A 102 81.19 71.54 -12.09
N LYS A 103 82.08 72.46 -12.49
CA LYS A 103 83.34 72.13 -13.15
C LYS A 103 84.36 71.55 -12.14
N TYR A 104 84.44 72.15 -10.95
CA TYR A 104 85.32 71.68 -9.86
C TYR A 104 84.92 70.30 -9.32
N MET A 105 83.62 70.02 -9.18
CA MET A 105 83.16 68.68 -8.75
C MET A 105 83.30 67.60 -9.83
N ARG A 106 83.46 67.96 -11.12
CA ARG A 106 83.74 66.98 -12.18
C ARG A 106 85.24 66.65 -12.32
N SER A 107 86.13 67.58 -11.98
CA SER A 107 87.59 67.40 -12.16
C SER A 107 88.27 66.42 -11.19
N SER A 108 87.51 65.51 -10.57
CA SER A 108 88.03 64.49 -9.63
C SER A 108 87.55 63.07 -9.95
N ASP A 109 86.73 62.85 -10.99
CA ASP A 109 86.04 61.57 -11.25
C ASP A 109 86.37 60.97 -12.64
N ASP A 110 86.97 61.75 -13.56
CA ASP A 110 87.51 61.26 -14.84
C ASP A 110 88.99 60.85 -14.67
N GLY A 111 89.24 59.54 -14.59
CA GLY A 111 90.54 58.97 -14.23
C GLY A 111 91.57 58.89 -15.36
N GLU A 112 92.10 60.03 -15.82
CA GLU A 112 93.33 60.07 -16.63
C GLU A 112 94.35 61.10 -16.11
N ALA A 113 95.62 60.71 -16.02
CA ALA A 113 96.66 61.49 -15.35
C ALA A 113 97.27 62.56 -16.28
N PHE A 114 96.62 63.71 -16.38
CA PHE A 114 97.23 64.93 -16.93
C PHE A 114 97.15 66.06 -15.91
N VAL A 115 98.29 66.47 -15.35
CA VAL A 115 98.37 67.55 -14.36
C VAL A 115 98.29 68.90 -15.10
N PRO A 116 97.23 69.71 -14.91
CA PRO A 116 97.22 71.07 -15.39
C PRO A 116 98.13 71.91 -14.50
N GLU A 117 99.06 72.61 -15.15
CA GLU A 117 100.04 73.50 -14.56
C GLU A 117 99.44 74.46 -13.52
N ILE A 118 100.14 74.60 -12.39
CA ILE A 118 99.74 75.25 -11.13
C ILE A 118 98.85 76.49 -11.33
N VAL A 119 97.54 76.32 -11.13
CA VAL A 119 96.62 77.46 -10.92
C VAL A 119 96.78 77.94 -9.48
N ASN A 120 97.03 79.24 -9.31
CA ASN A 120 97.26 79.85 -7.98
C ASN A 120 96.07 79.66 -7.03
N MET A 121 96.30 79.04 -5.87
CA MET A 121 95.33 79.05 -4.76
C MET A 121 95.15 80.43 -4.11
N ALA A 122 95.88 81.46 -4.55
CA ALA A 122 95.73 82.83 -4.05
C ALA A 122 94.45 83.52 -4.59
N ASP A 123 93.98 83.15 -5.78
CA ASP A 123 92.89 83.86 -6.48
C ASP A 123 91.48 83.31 -6.14
N PHE A 124 91.40 82.27 -5.31
CA PHE A 124 90.14 81.67 -4.85
C PHE A 124 89.88 81.85 -3.35
N GLN A 125 89.87 83.11 -2.91
CA GLN A 125 89.07 83.48 -1.73
C GLN A 125 87.58 83.35 -2.08
N PHE A 126 86.99 82.18 -1.87
CA PHE A 126 85.55 82.06 -1.67
C PHE A 126 85.23 82.62 -0.26
N PRO A 127 84.55 83.78 -0.13
CA PRO A 127 84.16 84.28 1.19
C PRO A 127 83.12 83.31 1.78
N SER A 128 83.20 83.00 3.08
CA SER A 128 82.18 82.14 3.70
C SER A 128 80.78 82.75 3.61
N THR A 129 80.68 84.08 3.55
CA THR A 129 79.43 84.81 3.25
C THR A 129 78.84 84.41 1.89
N LYS A 130 79.64 84.23 0.83
CA LYS A 130 79.14 83.78 -0.47
C LYS A 130 78.64 82.34 -0.46
N PHE A 131 79.20 81.48 0.42
CA PHE A 131 78.66 80.13 0.61
C PHE A 131 77.33 80.16 1.37
N ILE A 132 77.17 81.08 2.32
CA ILE A 132 75.90 81.33 3.02
C ILE A 132 74.85 81.89 2.05
N GLU A 133 75.19 82.90 1.24
CA GLU A 133 74.31 83.43 0.18
C GLU A 133 73.89 82.32 -0.80
N LEU A 134 74.81 81.42 -1.19
CA LEU A 134 74.50 80.31 -2.09
C LEU A 134 73.60 79.25 -1.42
N VAL A 135 73.75 79.00 -0.11
CA VAL A 135 72.81 78.18 0.66
C VAL A 135 71.44 78.85 0.76
N GLU A 136 71.35 80.16 1.02
CA GLU A 136 70.07 80.89 1.07
C GLU A 136 69.36 80.90 -0.29
N MET A 137 70.09 81.14 -1.38
CA MET A 137 69.54 81.11 -2.75
C MET A 137 69.03 79.72 -3.15
N VAL A 138 69.78 78.65 -2.87
CA VAL A 138 69.35 77.28 -3.20
C VAL A 138 68.22 76.79 -2.28
N SER A 139 68.15 77.27 -1.03
CA SER A 139 67.09 76.93 -0.05
C SER A 139 65.69 77.47 -0.39
N ASN A 140 65.48 77.99 -1.60
CA ASN A 140 64.18 78.44 -2.07
C ASN A 140 63.16 77.26 -2.05
N LYS A 141 62.08 77.43 -1.27
CA LYS A 141 61.13 76.36 -0.93
C LYS A 141 60.37 75.79 -2.12
N ASP A 142 60.28 76.53 -3.23
CA ASP A 142 59.64 76.05 -4.46
C ASP A 142 60.62 75.28 -5.36
N LEU A 143 61.89 75.69 -5.41
CA LEU A 143 62.96 74.95 -6.08
C LEU A 143 63.11 73.54 -5.48
N HIS A 144 63.09 73.44 -4.14
CA HIS A 144 63.13 72.14 -3.44
C HIS A 144 61.93 71.22 -3.76
N LYS A 145 60.73 71.76 -4.06
CA LYS A 145 59.57 70.94 -4.49
C LYS A 145 59.81 70.35 -5.88
N GLU A 146 60.29 71.17 -6.81
CA GLU A 146 60.51 70.76 -8.20
C GLU A 146 61.63 69.70 -8.28
N ILE A 147 62.76 69.92 -7.57
CA ILE A 147 63.88 68.96 -7.48
C ILE A 147 63.50 67.67 -6.73
N SER A 148 62.62 67.75 -5.73
CA SER A 148 62.12 66.56 -5.01
C SER A 148 61.43 65.56 -5.95
N SER A 149 60.85 66.00 -7.07
CA SER A 149 60.33 65.08 -8.08
C SER A 149 61.45 64.29 -8.79
N HIS A 150 62.53 64.95 -9.20
CA HIS A 150 63.62 64.38 -10.01
C HIS A 150 64.73 63.66 -9.23
N LEU A 151 64.81 63.82 -7.91
CA LEU A 151 65.81 63.14 -7.06
C LEU A 151 65.75 61.59 -7.21
N PRO A 152 66.87 60.89 -7.45
CA PRO A 152 66.90 59.43 -7.55
C PRO A 152 66.45 58.72 -6.26
N LYS A 153 65.87 57.52 -6.40
CA LYS A 153 65.26 56.76 -5.27
C LYS A 153 66.20 56.54 -4.09
N VAL A 154 67.51 56.38 -4.33
CA VAL A 154 68.53 56.19 -3.27
C VAL A 154 68.62 57.43 -2.38
N TYR A 155 68.79 58.63 -2.96
CA TYR A 155 68.84 59.88 -2.21
C TYR A 155 67.51 60.20 -1.51
N LYS A 156 66.37 59.88 -2.13
CA LYS A 156 65.05 59.97 -1.48
C LYS A 156 64.97 59.12 -0.20
N LYS A 157 65.43 57.86 -0.26
CA LYS A 157 65.47 56.98 0.92
C LYS A 157 66.47 57.49 1.96
N PHE A 158 67.65 57.95 1.56
CA PHE A 158 68.64 58.54 2.48
C PHE A 158 68.11 59.79 3.19
N LEU A 159 67.44 60.70 2.49
CA LEU A 159 66.81 61.88 3.08
C LEU A 159 65.61 61.52 3.96
N SER A 160 64.81 60.49 3.63
CA SER A 160 63.79 59.96 4.56
C SER A 160 64.43 59.45 5.84
N ASN A 161 65.46 58.61 5.73
CA ASN A 161 66.21 58.07 6.86
C ASN A 161 66.83 59.20 7.72
N ILE A 162 67.37 60.28 7.13
CA ILE A 162 67.87 61.43 7.90
C ILE A 162 66.73 62.20 8.59
N ARG A 163 65.60 62.42 7.92
CA ARG A 163 64.42 63.09 8.53
C ARG A 163 63.80 62.23 9.64
N GLU A 164 63.82 60.91 9.51
CA GLU A 164 63.40 59.95 10.53
C GLU A 164 64.39 59.89 11.69
N PHE A 165 65.70 59.88 11.42
CA PHE A 165 66.75 60.00 12.43
C PHE A 165 66.65 61.34 13.19
N ARG A 166 66.34 62.44 12.50
CA ARG A 166 66.07 63.77 13.09
C ARG A 166 64.85 63.71 14.00
N LYS A 167 63.72 63.18 13.54
CA LYS A 167 62.51 62.94 14.36
C LYS A 167 62.83 62.07 15.58
N PHE A 168 63.57 60.97 15.40
CA PHE A 168 63.92 60.02 16.45
C PHE A 168 64.83 60.65 17.50
N ASN A 169 65.88 61.39 17.11
CA ASN A 169 66.76 62.07 18.05
C ASN A 169 66.05 63.20 18.79
N ILE A 170 65.22 64.01 18.12
CA ILE A 170 64.38 65.02 18.79
C ILE A 170 63.43 64.36 19.80
N THR A 171 62.82 63.22 19.42
CA THR A 171 61.93 62.45 20.31
C THR A 171 62.68 61.86 21.50
N LYS A 172 63.89 61.32 21.29
CA LYS A 172 64.75 60.75 22.32
C LYS A 172 65.35 61.82 23.25
N MET A 173 65.66 63.01 22.75
CA MET A 173 66.14 64.15 23.55
C MET A 173 65.01 64.79 24.36
N LYS A 174 63.78 64.79 23.84
CA LYS A 174 62.56 65.15 24.60
C LYS A 174 62.08 64.04 25.55
N MET A 175 62.84 62.95 25.66
CA MET A 175 62.59 61.87 26.60
C MET A 175 63.35 62.14 27.91
N THR A 176 62.65 62.73 28.88
CA THR A 176 63.15 62.80 30.26
C THR A 176 63.15 61.40 30.87
N ALA A 177 64.11 61.08 31.75
CA ALA A 177 64.16 59.78 32.43
C ALA A 177 62.85 59.38 33.14
N GLN A 178 62.07 60.35 33.63
CA GLN A 178 60.73 60.13 34.18
C GLN A 178 59.71 59.62 33.13
N LYS A 179 59.78 60.10 31.88
CA LYS A 179 58.91 59.66 30.78
C LYS A 179 59.31 58.27 30.26
N ASP A 180 60.59 57.93 30.28
CA ASP A 180 61.02 56.55 30.01
C ASP A 180 60.62 55.60 31.15
N LEU A 181 60.74 55.99 32.41
CA LEU A 181 60.23 55.20 33.55
C LEU A 181 58.70 55.00 33.50
N ALA A 182 57.94 56.01 33.08
CA ALA A 182 56.50 55.90 32.87
C ALA A 182 56.17 54.90 31.74
N LYS A 183 56.91 54.94 30.63
CA LYS A 183 56.79 53.96 29.54
C LYS A 183 57.16 52.55 30.00
N GLU A 184 58.24 52.39 30.77
CA GLU A 184 58.65 51.09 31.32
C GLU A 184 57.59 50.52 32.27
N LYS A 185 57.02 51.33 33.16
CA LYS A 185 55.86 50.95 34.00
C LYS A 185 54.66 50.48 33.16
N ILE A 186 54.37 51.14 32.04
CA ILE A 186 53.25 50.77 31.15
C ILE A 186 53.58 49.49 30.36
N LEU A 187 54.78 49.37 29.80
CA LEU A 187 55.25 48.15 29.13
C LEU A 187 55.23 46.96 30.07
N HIS A 188 55.62 47.13 31.34
CA HIS A 188 55.55 46.06 32.34
C HIS A 188 54.11 45.70 32.71
N ARG A 189 53.19 46.68 32.83
CA ARG A 189 51.74 46.41 32.97
C ARG A 189 51.19 45.60 31.79
N MET A 190 51.52 46.00 30.56
CA MET A 190 51.08 45.31 29.33
C MET A 190 51.69 43.91 29.23
N TRP A 191 52.95 43.72 29.60
CA TRP A 191 53.61 42.42 29.66
C TRP A 191 52.95 41.48 30.68
N GLN A 192 52.67 41.95 31.90
CA GLN A 192 51.93 41.16 32.90
C GLN A 192 50.50 40.83 32.43
N SER A 193 49.83 41.76 31.72
CA SER A 193 48.50 41.54 31.15
C SER A 193 48.56 40.45 30.07
N ASN A 194 49.51 40.55 29.14
CA ASN A 194 49.75 39.55 28.11
C ASN A 194 50.06 38.16 28.70
N GLU A 195 50.88 38.07 29.75
CA GLU A 195 51.19 36.79 30.40
C GLU A 195 49.97 36.15 31.09
N ARG A 196 49.00 36.96 31.56
CA ARG A 196 47.70 36.46 32.06
C ARG A 196 46.83 35.99 30.90
N ASN A 197 46.73 36.78 29.82
CA ASN A 197 45.94 36.45 28.64
C ASN A 197 46.45 35.15 27.98
N ILE A 198 47.76 34.95 27.86
CA ILE A 198 48.36 33.69 27.37
C ILE A 198 47.95 32.49 28.24
N LYS A 199 47.92 32.64 29.57
CA LYS A 199 47.49 31.58 30.49
C LYS A 199 45.98 31.32 30.44
N GLU A 200 45.18 32.33 30.11
CA GLU A 200 43.74 32.20 29.93
C GLU A 200 43.40 31.56 28.57
N ILE A 201 44.06 31.97 27.48
CA ILE A 201 43.98 31.33 26.17
C ILE A 201 44.34 29.84 26.29
N ALA A 202 45.49 29.51 26.87
CA ALA A 202 45.92 28.11 27.07
C ALA A 202 45.00 27.29 28.01
N LYS A 203 44.13 27.95 28.79
CA LYS A 203 43.07 27.30 29.58
C LYS A 203 41.81 27.08 28.72
N ILE A 204 41.41 28.07 27.92
CA ILE A 204 40.28 27.99 27.00
C ILE A 204 40.54 26.95 25.91
N GLU A 205 41.73 26.93 25.31
CA GLU A 205 42.18 25.93 24.34
C GLU A 205 42.06 24.52 24.90
N ARG A 206 42.53 24.27 26.14
CA ARG A 206 42.39 22.97 26.79
C ARG A 206 40.92 22.58 26.99
N ILE A 207 40.08 23.51 27.45
CA ILE A 207 38.65 23.26 27.62
C ILE A 207 37.96 22.97 26.28
N LEU A 208 38.35 23.65 25.20
CA LEU A 208 37.84 23.38 23.86
C LEU A 208 38.27 21.98 23.36
N GLU A 209 39.51 21.56 23.63
CA GLU A 209 40.02 20.25 23.24
C GLU A 209 39.37 19.12 24.06
N ASP A 210 39.24 19.29 25.37
CA ASP A 210 38.47 18.39 26.27
C ASP A 210 37.02 18.25 25.78
N LYS A 211 36.39 19.34 25.32
CA LYS A 211 35.03 19.33 24.78
C LYS A 211 34.93 18.71 23.39
N ARG A 212 35.90 18.94 22.50
CA ARG A 212 35.99 18.26 21.19
C ARG A 212 36.10 16.74 21.39
N ALA A 213 36.99 16.29 22.27
CA ALA A 213 37.14 14.87 22.59
C ALA A 213 35.84 14.28 23.17
N SER A 214 35.19 14.97 24.11
CA SER A 214 33.90 14.55 24.67
C SER A 214 32.79 14.46 23.63
N PHE A 215 32.70 15.40 22.69
CA PHE A 215 31.70 15.34 21.61
C PHE A 215 32.03 14.29 20.56
N GLN A 216 33.31 14.04 20.27
CA GLN A 216 33.74 12.99 19.34
C GLN A 216 33.30 11.60 19.85
N VAL A 217 33.50 11.31 21.14
CA VAL A 217 33.02 10.08 21.78
C VAL A 217 31.49 9.98 21.71
N GLU A 218 30.76 11.05 22.02
CA GLU A 218 29.29 11.06 21.94
C GLU A 218 28.77 10.86 20.50
N ILE A 219 29.50 11.34 19.49
CA ILE A 219 29.20 11.12 18.07
C ILE A 219 29.49 9.67 17.68
N GLU A 220 30.59 9.08 18.13
CA GLU A 220 30.95 7.68 17.87
C GLU A 220 29.94 6.71 18.51
N GLU A 221 29.56 6.92 19.77
CA GLU A 221 28.50 6.16 20.45
C GLU A 221 27.17 6.22 19.69
N LYS A 222 26.73 7.42 19.30
CA LYS A 222 25.48 7.59 18.52
C LYS A 222 25.58 6.98 17.13
N THR A 223 26.74 7.03 16.48
CA THR A 223 26.96 6.43 15.17
C THR A 223 26.86 4.91 15.25
N ALA A 224 27.50 4.28 16.24
CA ALA A 224 27.39 2.83 16.47
C ALA A 224 25.95 2.39 16.78
N ILE A 225 25.18 3.21 17.51
CA ILE A 225 23.74 2.97 17.74
C ILE A 225 22.94 3.06 16.44
N ILE A 226 23.21 4.05 15.57
CA ILE A 226 22.56 4.21 14.26
C ILE A 226 22.89 3.02 13.34
N GLU A 227 24.15 2.58 13.29
CA GLU A 227 24.58 1.42 12.51
C GLU A 227 23.91 0.13 12.98
N LYS A 228 23.82 -0.08 14.30
CA LYS A 228 23.07 -1.20 14.86
C LYS A 228 21.60 -1.17 14.43
N TYR A 229 20.93 -0.02 14.54
CA TYR A 229 19.53 0.08 14.12
C TYR A 229 19.34 -0.12 12.60
N ARG A 230 20.30 0.28 11.76
CA ARG A 230 20.28 -0.04 10.32
C ARG A 230 20.35 -1.54 10.07
N ALA A 231 21.27 -2.25 10.72
CA ALA A 231 21.38 -3.70 10.61
C ALA A 231 20.14 -4.44 11.18
N ASP A 232 19.54 -3.92 12.25
CA ASP A 232 18.28 -4.44 12.78
C ASP A 232 17.11 -4.25 11.79
N ILE A 233 17.02 -3.10 11.11
CA ILE A 233 16.01 -2.83 10.06
C ILE A 233 16.23 -3.74 8.85
N GLU A 234 17.44 -3.84 8.33
CA GLU A 234 17.77 -4.68 7.16
C GLU A 234 17.43 -6.16 7.42
N ARG A 235 17.77 -6.67 8.61
CA ARG A 235 17.39 -8.02 9.06
C ARG A 235 15.88 -8.21 9.15
N LEU A 236 15.13 -7.23 9.66
CA LEU A 236 13.67 -7.28 9.73
C LEU A 236 13.02 -7.22 8.35
N GLU A 237 13.58 -6.44 7.41
CA GLU A 237 13.16 -6.43 6.02
C GLU A 237 13.39 -7.79 5.34
N GLU A 238 14.55 -8.41 5.51
CA GLU A 238 14.80 -9.76 4.98
C GLU A 238 13.86 -10.82 5.57
N GLN A 239 13.57 -10.74 6.86
CA GLN A 239 12.64 -11.66 7.53
C GLN A 239 11.21 -11.45 7.02
N SER A 240 10.78 -10.19 6.85
CA SER A 240 9.48 -9.84 6.29
C SER A 240 9.33 -10.34 4.84
N LYS A 241 10.33 -10.09 3.98
CA LYS A 241 10.37 -10.59 2.58
C LYS A 241 10.25 -12.12 2.55
N ARG A 242 11.06 -12.83 3.33
CA ARG A 242 10.99 -14.30 3.44
C ARG A 242 9.63 -14.82 3.92
N GLN A 243 9.04 -14.20 4.95
CA GLN A 243 7.71 -14.57 5.44
C GLN A 243 6.59 -14.32 4.42
N ILE A 244 6.70 -13.26 3.62
CA ILE A 244 5.77 -12.97 2.52
C ILE A 244 5.94 -14.02 1.41
N ASP A 245 7.17 -14.34 1.01
CA ASP A 245 7.45 -15.35 -0.03
C ASP A 245 7.00 -16.77 0.39
N GLU A 246 7.22 -17.14 1.66
CA GLU A 246 6.74 -18.40 2.26
C GLU A 246 5.21 -18.45 2.31
N PHE A 247 4.55 -17.36 2.72
CA PHE A 247 3.09 -17.27 2.77
C PHE A 247 2.46 -17.34 1.38
N ILE A 248 3.04 -16.68 0.37
CA ILE A 248 2.58 -16.76 -1.03
C ILE A 248 2.70 -18.20 -1.53
N GLN A 249 3.85 -18.86 -1.33
CA GLN A 249 4.06 -20.24 -1.78
C GLN A 249 3.09 -21.24 -1.16
N GLU A 250 2.83 -21.16 0.16
CA GLU A 250 1.89 -22.07 0.82
C GLU A 250 0.41 -21.73 0.49
N SER A 251 0.11 -20.45 0.22
CA SER A 251 -1.19 -20.00 -0.30
C SER A 251 -1.44 -20.54 -1.71
N ASP A 252 -0.48 -20.39 -2.63
CA ASP A 252 -0.58 -20.87 -4.01
C ASP A 252 -0.68 -22.40 -4.07
N ARG A 253 0.10 -23.10 -3.23
CA ARG A 253 -0.01 -24.55 -3.05
C ARG A 253 -1.37 -24.97 -2.51
N SER A 254 -1.90 -24.25 -1.52
CA SER A 254 -3.24 -24.50 -0.99
C SER A 254 -4.31 -24.29 -2.07
N MET A 255 -4.24 -23.20 -2.84
CA MET A 255 -5.13 -22.94 -3.97
C MET A 255 -5.03 -24.04 -5.04
N PHE A 256 -3.82 -24.48 -5.40
CA PHE A 256 -3.63 -25.59 -6.35
C PHE A 256 -4.36 -26.86 -5.89
N HIS A 257 -4.21 -27.28 -4.63
CA HIS A 257 -4.93 -28.44 -4.11
C HIS A 257 -6.46 -28.22 -3.99
N TYR A 258 -6.94 -26.98 -3.82
CA TYR A 258 -8.37 -26.68 -3.93
C TYR A 258 -8.90 -26.79 -5.37
N PHE A 259 -8.14 -26.33 -6.37
CA PHE A 259 -8.49 -26.49 -7.79
C PHE A 259 -8.46 -27.97 -8.21
N GLU A 260 -7.35 -28.67 -7.94
CA GLU A 260 -7.19 -30.12 -8.20
C GLU A 260 -8.36 -30.94 -7.63
N ARG A 261 -8.75 -30.67 -6.38
CA ARG A 261 -9.91 -31.33 -5.74
C ARG A 261 -11.27 -30.90 -6.32
N SER A 262 -11.38 -29.66 -6.78
CA SER A 262 -12.60 -29.16 -7.45
C SER A 262 -12.78 -29.82 -8.81
N ASP A 263 -11.71 -29.96 -9.58
CA ASP A 263 -11.70 -30.55 -10.92
C ASP A 263 -11.97 -32.07 -10.85
N GLN A 264 -11.32 -32.79 -9.94
CA GLN A 264 -11.63 -34.20 -9.65
C GLN A 264 -13.13 -34.39 -9.32
N ARG A 265 -13.70 -33.53 -8.46
CA ARG A 265 -15.12 -33.58 -8.11
C ARG A 265 -16.04 -33.22 -9.28
N TYR A 266 -15.58 -32.36 -10.20
CA TYR A 266 -16.31 -32.03 -11.42
C TYR A 266 -16.32 -33.22 -12.39
N GLU A 267 -15.19 -33.90 -12.56
CA GLU A 267 -15.09 -35.14 -13.35
C GLU A 267 -15.97 -36.24 -12.77
N GLU A 268 -15.91 -36.52 -11.47
CA GLU A 268 -16.81 -37.45 -10.75
C GLU A 268 -18.29 -37.15 -11.04
N LEU A 269 -18.70 -35.89 -10.90
CA LEU A 269 -20.08 -35.47 -11.11
C LEU A 269 -20.50 -35.56 -12.59
N GLN A 270 -19.58 -35.31 -13.51
CA GLN A 270 -19.81 -35.45 -14.95
C GLN A 270 -19.91 -36.93 -15.36
N GLU A 271 -19.15 -37.83 -14.73
CA GLU A 271 -19.34 -39.28 -14.86
C GLU A 271 -20.68 -39.74 -14.28
N GLU A 272 -21.08 -39.25 -13.10
CA GLU A 272 -22.40 -39.52 -12.51
C GLU A 272 -23.53 -39.13 -13.46
N VAL A 273 -23.50 -37.90 -14.01
CA VAL A 273 -24.48 -37.41 -14.99
C VAL A 273 -24.49 -38.27 -16.26
N ASN A 274 -23.32 -38.64 -16.77
CA ASN A 274 -23.20 -39.53 -17.94
C ASN A 274 -23.76 -40.94 -17.65
N ARG A 275 -23.55 -41.47 -16.44
CA ARG A 275 -24.04 -42.77 -15.97
C ARG A 275 -25.56 -42.76 -15.83
N ARG A 276 -26.12 -41.77 -15.11
CA ARG A 276 -27.59 -41.58 -14.97
C ARG A 276 -28.29 -41.37 -16.30
N THR A 277 -27.66 -40.63 -17.23
CA THR A 277 -28.21 -40.41 -18.57
C THR A 277 -28.28 -41.71 -19.40
N LYS A 278 -27.31 -42.62 -19.23
CA LYS A 278 -27.35 -43.96 -19.85
C LYS A 278 -28.39 -44.86 -19.19
N GLU A 279 -28.42 -44.89 -17.85
CA GLU A 279 -29.45 -45.63 -17.08
C GLU A 279 -30.86 -45.24 -17.51
N TYR A 280 -31.18 -43.94 -17.54
CA TYR A 280 -32.49 -43.41 -17.92
C TYR A 280 -32.90 -43.80 -19.36
N LYS A 281 -31.97 -43.72 -20.32
CA LYS A 281 -32.23 -44.13 -21.71
C LYS A 281 -32.53 -45.63 -21.80
N ASN A 282 -31.76 -46.46 -21.12
CA ASN A 282 -31.96 -47.91 -21.09
C ASN A 282 -33.31 -48.29 -20.47
N THR A 283 -33.73 -47.63 -19.37
CA THR A 283 -35.05 -47.85 -18.77
C THR A 283 -36.18 -47.38 -19.69
N LEU A 284 -36.03 -46.21 -20.33
CA LEU A 284 -37.02 -45.68 -21.26
C LEU A 284 -37.21 -46.60 -22.48
N GLU A 285 -36.14 -47.16 -23.02
CA GLU A 285 -36.21 -48.13 -24.11
C GLU A 285 -36.88 -49.44 -23.68
N ALA A 286 -36.54 -49.96 -22.49
CA ALA A 286 -37.18 -51.15 -21.93
C ALA A 286 -38.69 -50.95 -21.69
N ASP A 287 -39.08 -49.81 -21.13
CA ASP A 287 -40.48 -49.44 -20.91
C ASP A 287 -41.22 -49.28 -22.24
N LEU A 288 -40.64 -48.60 -23.24
CA LEU A 288 -41.24 -48.46 -24.57
C LEU A 288 -41.40 -49.81 -25.30
N LEU A 289 -40.49 -50.77 -25.08
CA LEU A 289 -40.62 -52.14 -25.60
C LEU A 289 -41.73 -52.93 -24.87
N SER A 290 -41.79 -52.81 -23.54
CA SER A 290 -42.85 -53.40 -22.71
C SER A 290 -44.24 -52.85 -23.08
N GLU A 291 -44.35 -51.54 -23.26
CA GLU A 291 -45.57 -50.81 -23.64
C GLU A 291 -46.06 -51.26 -25.03
N LYS A 292 -45.18 -51.29 -26.04
CA LYS A 292 -45.47 -51.85 -27.37
C LYS A 292 -45.94 -53.30 -27.30
N ALA A 293 -45.22 -54.16 -26.57
CA ALA A 293 -45.61 -55.57 -26.40
C ALA A 293 -46.98 -55.72 -25.74
N ASN A 294 -47.31 -54.88 -24.76
CA ASN A 294 -48.60 -54.88 -24.07
C ASN A 294 -49.72 -54.30 -24.96
N ARG A 295 -49.46 -53.30 -25.81
CA ARG A 295 -50.39 -52.88 -26.89
C ARG A 295 -50.69 -54.04 -27.83
N THR A 296 -49.67 -54.78 -28.28
CA THR A 296 -49.87 -55.95 -29.17
C THR A 296 -50.65 -57.07 -28.49
N LYS A 297 -50.38 -57.36 -27.20
CA LYS A 297 -51.19 -58.33 -26.42
C LYS A 297 -52.65 -57.89 -26.31
N LYS A 298 -52.89 -56.61 -25.97
CA LYS A 298 -54.25 -56.03 -25.88
C LYS A 298 -54.98 -56.15 -27.21
N ALA A 299 -54.36 -55.75 -28.31
CA ALA A 299 -54.96 -55.85 -29.66
C ALA A 299 -55.33 -57.30 -30.02
N LYS A 300 -54.45 -58.27 -29.75
CA LYS A 300 -54.75 -59.71 -29.97
C LYS A 300 -55.90 -60.21 -29.11
N LEU A 301 -55.96 -59.83 -27.83
CA LEU A 301 -57.06 -60.21 -26.92
C LEU A 301 -58.38 -59.56 -27.33
N THR A 302 -58.39 -58.29 -27.74
CA THR A 302 -59.58 -57.62 -28.28
C THR A 302 -60.07 -58.30 -29.56
N GLN A 303 -59.17 -58.69 -30.47
CA GLN A 303 -59.51 -59.44 -31.68
C GLN A 303 -60.08 -60.83 -31.36
N GLN A 304 -59.50 -61.56 -30.39
CA GLN A 304 -60.02 -62.85 -29.93
C GLN A 304 -61.40 -62.72 -29.30
N LEU A 305 -61.62 -61.71 -28.45
CA LEU A 305 -62.92 -61.42 -27.85
C LEU A 305 -63.96 -61.07 -28.92
N GLN A 306 -63.60 -60.28 -29.94
CA GLN A 306 -64.51 -59.96 -31.04
C GLN A 306 -64.85 -61.19 -31.90
N LEU A 307 -63.89 -62.10 -32.13
CA LEU A 307 -64.15 -63.37 -32.79
C LEU A 307 -65.07 -64.29 -31.97
N TRP A 308 -64.92 -64.32 -30.64
CA TRP A 308 -65.82 -65.05 -29.75
C TRP A 308 -67.21 -64.44 -29.69
N LEU A 309 -67.34 -63.10 -29.64
CA LEU A 309 -68.61 -62.40 -29.70
C LEU A 309 -69.33 -62.70 -31.02
N ASN A 310 -68.66 -62.50 -32.16
CA ASN A 310 -69.21 -62.81 -33.48
C ASN A 310 -69.64 -64.28 -33.62
N LYS A 311 -68.93 -65.23 -32.98
CA LYS A 311 -69.35 -66.64 -32.92
C LYS A 311 -70.58 -66.83 -32.03
N TYR A 312 -70.60 -66.23 -30.84
CA TYR A 312 -71.75 -66.31 -29.94
C TYR A 312 -73.01 -65.73 -30.57
N ASP A 313 -72.92 -64.55 -31.18
CA ASP A 313 -74.04 -63.89 -31.87
C ASP A 313 -74.55 -64.74 -33.04
N LYS A 314 -73.64 -65.40 -33.77
CA LYS A 314 -73.99 -66.36 -34.83
C LYS A 314 -74.68 -67.60 -34.26
N ASP A 315 -74.06 -68.29 -33.31
CA ASP A 315 -74.56 -69.53 -32.72
C ASP A 315 -75.94 -69.28 -32.05
N ALA A 316 -76.10 -68.15 -31.34
CA ALA A 316 -77.36 -67.74 -30.73
C ALA A 316 -78.42 -67.37 -31.78
N GLY A 317 -78.03 -66.71 -32.87
CA GLY A 317 -78.92 -66.42 -34.01
C GLY A 317 -79.36 -67.68 -34.76
N GLU A 318 -78.51 -68.70 -34.86
CA GLU A 318 -78.86 -70.01 -35.40
C GLU A 318 -79.81 -70.77 -34.45
N ARG A 319 -79.50 -70.83 -33.14
CA ARG A 319 -80.40 -71.41 -32.12
C ARG A 319 -81.75 -70.71 -32.02
N THR A 320 -81.81 -69.40 -32.20
CA THR A 320 -83.08 -68.65 -32.19
C THR A 320 -83.95 -69.01 -33.41
N LYS A 321 -83.35 -69.22 -34.59
CA LYS A 321 -84.07 -69.71 -35.78
C LYS A 321 -84.56 -71.14 -35.60
N GLU A 322 -83.74 -72.02 -35.03
CA GLU A 322 -84.14 -73.40 -34.70
C GLU A 322 -85.30 -73.42 -33.71
N LEU A 323 -85.24 -72.62 -32.64
CA LEU A 323 -86.29 -72.53 -31.62
C LEU A 323 -87.59 -71.99 -32.20
N ASN A 324 -87.52 -70.93 -33.03
CA ASN A 324 -88.70 -70.40 -33.70
C ASN A 324 -89.34 -71.46 -34.62
N ALA A 325 -88.56 -72.13 -35.49
CA ALA A 325 -89.08 -73.17 -36.37
C ALA A 325 -89.66 -74.39 -35.61
N LEU A 326 -89.10 -74.74 -34.45
CA LEU A 326 -89.68 -75.74 -33.55
C LEU A 326 -90.96 -75.25 -32.86
N GLY A 327 -91.06 -73.95 -32.58
CA GLY A 327 -92.29 -73.30 -32.10
C GLY A 327 -93.39 -73.30 -33.14
N ASP A 328 -93.06 -72.90 -34.38
CA ASP A 328 -93.96 -72.89 -35.54
C ASP A 328 -94.52 -74.31 -35.79
N THR A 329 -93.64 -75.31 -35.89
CA THR A 329 -94.07 -76.72 -36.07
C THR A 329 -94.80 -77.29 -34.85
N LEU A 330 -94.51 -76.85 -33.62
CA LEU A 330 -95.30 -77.24 -32.45
C LEU A 330 -96.71 -76.64 -32.50
N GLN A 331 -96.86 -75.39 -32.97
CA GLN A 331 -98.16 -74.76 -33.18
C GLN A 331 -98.94 -75.49 -34.28
N GLU A 332 -98.33 -75.78 -35.43
CA GLU A 332 -98.95 -76.60 -36.50
C GLU A 332 -99.45 -77.95 -35.96
N ARG A 333 -98.66 -78.65 -35.13
CA ARG A 333 -99.06 -79.92 -34.50
C ARG A 333 -100.14 -79.77 -33.44
N GLN A 334 -100.21 -78.64 -32.74
CA GLN A 334 -101.30 -78.35 -31.81
C GLN A 334 -102.60 -78.06 -32.57
N GLU A 335 -102.54 -77.32 -33.68
CA GLU A 335 -103.69 -77.06 -34.55
C GLU A 335 -104.20 -78.36 -35.23
N GLU A 336 -103.31 -79.21 -35.74
CA GLU A 336 -103.66 -80.57 -36.21
C GLU A 336 -104.34 -81.42 -35.12
N PHE A 337 -103.81 -81.39 -33.89
CA PHE A 337 -104.32 -82.20 -32.78
C PHE A 337 -105.70 -81.70 -32.30
N ASP A 338 -105.88 -80.39 -32.16
CA ASP A 338 -107.16 -79.80 -31.77
C ASP A 338 -108.25 -80.04 -32.83
N GLU A 339 -107.91 -79.97 -34.11
CA GLU A 339 -108.84 -80.29 -35.20
C GLU A 339 -109.17 -81.78 -35.25
N TRP A 340 -108.18 -82.67 -35.13
CA TRP A 340 -108.41 -84.12 -34.99
C TRP A 340 -109.29 -84.45 -33.78
N LYS A 341 -109.06 -83.78 -32.65
CA LYS A 341 -109.84 -83.98 -31.43
C LYS A 341 -111.31 -83.61 -31.65
N ARG A 342 -111.58 -82.42 -32.20
CA ARG A 342 -112.95 -81.93 -32.47
C ARG A 342 -113.68 -82.78 -33.51
N THR A 343 -112.98 -83.26 -34.54
CA THR A 343 -113.60 -83.96 -35.69
C THR A 343 -113.70 -85.48 -35.50
N VAL A 344 -112.76 -86.10 -34.80
CA VAL A 344 -112.65 -87.56 -34.66
C VAL A 344 -112.89 -88.01 -33.22
N PHE A 345 -112.20 -87.42 -32.24
CA PHE A 345 -112.25 -87.91 -30.86
C PHE A 345 -113.55 -87.56 -30.14
N ASP A 346 -113.87 -86.27 -29.98
CA ASP A 346 -115.05 -85.82 -29.23
C ASP A 346 -116.36 -86.43 -29.78
N PRO A 347 -116.57 -86.60 -31.10
CA PRO A 347 -117.75 -87.27 -31.65
C PRO A 347 -117.76 -88.80 -31.48
N GLN A 348 -116.60 -89.46 -31.30
CA GLN A 348 -116.52 -90.88 -30.97
C GLN A 348 -116.73 -91.12 -29.48
N GLU A 349 -116.11 -90.31 -28.62
CA GLU A 349 -116.30 -90.34 -27.17
C GLU A 349 -117.78 -90.13 -26.81
N LYS A 350 -118.44 -89.15 -27.45
CA LYS A 350 -119.89 -88.96 -27.28
C LYS A 350 -120.69 -90.20 -27.66
N LYS A 351 -120.47 -90.79 -28.84
CA LYS A 351 -121.17 -92.02 -29.28
C LYS A 351 -120.91 -93.21 -28.35
N TYR A 352 -119.71 -93.30 -27.76
CA TYR A 352 -119.36 -94.33 -26.79
C TYR A 352 -120.13 -94.16 -25.47
N PHE A 353 -120.25 -92.93 -24.97
CA PHE A 353 -121.09 -92.63 -23.80
C PHE A 353 -122.59 -92.84 -24.08
N ASP A 354 -123.09 -92.39 -25.24
CA ASP A 354 -124.47 -92.62 -25.66
C ASP A 354 -124.79 -94.14 -25.69
N ALA A 355 -123.89 -94.97 -26.24
CA ALA A 355 -124.05 -96.43 -26.29
C ALA A 355 -123.87 -97.12 -24.92
N ILE A 356 -123.05 -96.58 -24.01
CA ILE A 356 -122.97 -97.06 -22.62
C ILE A 356 -124.29 -96.79 -21.88
N GLU A 357 -124.89 -95.62 -22.05
CA GLU A 357 -126.14 -95.27 -21.38
C GLU A 357 -127.32 -96.06 -21.95
N GLU A 358 -127.38 -96.29 -23.26
CA GLU A 358 -128.35 -97.21 -23.89
C GLU A 358 -128.23 -98.63 -23.30
N ARG A 359 -127.00 -99.16 -23.21
CA ARG A 359 -126.74 -100.45 -22.56
C ARG A 359 -127.12 -100.46 -21.07
N ARG A 360 -126.88 -99.37 -20.34
CA ARG A 360 -127.24 -99.23 -18.91
C ARG A 360 -128.76 -99.29 -18.73
N LEU A 361 -129.52 -98.72 -19.66
CA LEU A 361 -130.99 -98.78 -19.67
C LEU A 361 -131.49 -100.18 -20.01
N ASP A 362 -130.84 -100.92 -20.90
CA ASP A 362 -131.18 -102.32 -21.20
C ASP A 362 -130.88 -103.27 -20.03
N GLU A 363 -129.72 -103.15 -19.39
CA GLU A 363 -129.38 -103.94 -18.20
C GLU A 363 -130.31 -103.63 -17.01
N LEU A 364 -130.86 -102.42 -16.93
CA LEU A 364 -131.90 -102.06 -15.96
C LEU A 364 -133.24 -102.73 -16.28
N ARG A 365 -133.72 -102.64 -17.53
CA ARG A 365 -134.96 -103.30 -17.99
C ARG A 365 -134.93 -104.81 -17.74
N ALA A 366 -133.80 -105.47 -18.05
CA ALA A 366 -133.62 -106.90 -17.81
C ALA A 366 -133.69 -107.27 -16.31
N GLN A 367 -133.18 -106.42 -15.42
CA GLN A 367 -133.27 -106.63 -13.97
C GLN A 367 -134.71 -106.49 -13.45
N GLU A 368 -135.47 -105.52 -13.95
CA GLU A 368 -136.89 -105.34 -13.59
C GLU A 368 -137.74 -106.57 -13.98
N GLU A 369 -137.54 -107.14 -15.17
CA GLU A 369 -138.22 -108.38 -15.58
C GLU A 369 -137.88 -109.57 -14.67
N VAL A 370 -136.62 -109.73 -14.28
CA VAL A 370 -136.18 -110.80 -13.37
C VAL A 370 -136.80 -110.64 -11.98
N ILE A 371 -136.89 -109.41 -11.46
CA ILE A 371 -137.56 -109.10 -10.19
C ILE A 371 -139.05 -109.44 -10.27
N HIS A 372 -139.73 -109.03 -11.35
CA HIS A 372 -141.14 -109.33 -11.56
C HIS A 372 -141.42 -110.85 -11.63
N GLN A 373 -140.59 -111.60 -12.37
CA GLN A 373 -140.68 -113.07 -12.40
C GLN A 373 -140.41 -113.71 -11.03
N PHE A 374 -139.50 -113.16 -10.22
CA PHE A 374 -139.22 -113.66 -8.88
C PHE A 374 -140.40 -113.43 -7.93
N MET A 375 -141.06 -112.27 -8.00
CA MET A 375 -142.27 -111.99 -7.23
C MET A 375 -143.42 -112.96 -7.57
N MET A 376 -143.67 -113.20 -8.86
CA MET A 376 -144.63 -114.21 -9.35
C MET A 376 -144.34 -115.61 -8.78
N LYS A 377 -143.09 -116.08 -8.89
CA LYS A 377 -142.68 -117.41 -8.38
C LYS A 377 -142.80 -117.49 -6.85
N ARG A 378 -142.51 -116.41 -6.12
CA ARG A 378 -142.62 -116.36 -4.65
C ARG A 378 -144.08 -116.37 -4.17
N ALA A 379 -144.99 -115.70 -4.87
CA ALA A 379 -146.43 -115.74 -4.56
C ALA A 379 -146.98 -117.18 -4.68
N ALA A 380 -146.64 -117.91 -5.75
CA ALA A 380 -147.05 -119.29 -5.94
C ALA A 380 -146.57 -120.23 -4.81
N ILE A 381 -145.33 -120.06 -4.34
CA ILE A 381 -144.76 -120.87 -3.24
C ILE A 381 -145.52 -120.64 -1.92
N VAL A 382 -145.90 -119.40 -1.61
CA VAL A 382 -146.69 -119.07 -0.40
C VAL A 382 -148.04 -119.78 -0.43
N LEU A 383 -148.74 -119.73 -1.57
CA LEU A 383 -150.04 -120.38 -1.77
C LEU A 383 -149.96 -121.90 -1.55
N GLN A 384 -148.94 -122.55 -2.12
CA GLN A 384 -148.71 -123.99 -1.94
C GLN A 384 -148.37 -124.37 -0.50
N ARG A 385 -147.68 -123.50 0.26
CA ARG A 385 -147.31 -123.75 1.66
C ARG A 385 -148.55 -123.72 2.57
N ALA A 386 -149.46 -122.79 2.34
CA ALA A 386 -150.73 -122.70 3.07
C ALA A 386 -151.58 -123.97 2.91
N TRP A 387 -151.71 -124.48 1.67
CA TRP A 387 -152.47 -125.69 1.37
C TRP A 387 -151.96 -126.94 2.12
N ARG A 388 -150.64 -127.16 2.15
CA ARG A 388 -150.02 -128.33 2.81
C ARG A 388 -150.25 -128.32 4.34
N SER A 389 -150.25 -127.15 4.98
CA SER A 389 -150.49 -126.98 6.43
C SER A 389 -151.88 -127.48 6.89
N VAL A 390 -152.89 -127.38 6.03
CA VAL A 390 -154.27 -127.83 6.33
C VAL A 390 -154.39 -129.36 6.26
N ALA A 391 -153.65 -130.00 5.34
CA ALA A 391 -153.77 -131.43 5.07
C ALA A 391 -153.25 -132.32 6.23
N GLU A 392 -152.11 -132.00 6.83
CA GLU A 392 -151.54 -132.82 7.92
C GLU A 392 -152.41 -132.83 9.18
N ARG A 393 -153.09 -131.71 9.48
CA ARG A 393 -153.80 -131.50 10.75
C ARG A 393 -154.98 -132.47 10.96
N LYS A 394 -155.49 -133.11 9.90
CA LYS A 394 -156.55 -134.14 9.97
C LYS A 394 -156.08 -135.56 10.31
N ARG A 395 -154.77 -135.89 10.27
CA ARG A 395 -154.31 -137.30 10.21
C ARG A 395 -153.91 -137.97 11.55
N LYS A 396 -153.79 -137.23 12.66
CA LYS A 396 -153.09 -137.72 13.90
C LYS A 396 -153.97 -138.13 15.10
N MET A 397 -155.31 -138.24 14.97
CA MET A 397 -156.23 -138.39 16.13
C MET A 397 -157.06 -139.70 16.20
N ARG A 398 -156.53 -140.88 15.80
CA ARG A 398 -157.28 -142.17 15.89
C ARG A 398 -156.47 -143.43 16.30
N GLY A 399 -156.05 -143.49 17.58
CA GLY A 399 -155.89 -144.74 18.40
C GLY A 399 -154.85 -145.81 18.00
N ARG A 400 -154.69 -146.95 18.72
CA ARG A 400 -154.80 -147.26 20.19
C ARG A 400 -154.23 -148.68 20.51
N ARG A 401 -153.58 -148.86 21.69
CA ARG A 401 -153.51 -150.12 22.53
C ARG A 401 -152.55 -151.30 22.17
N GLY A 402 -151.56 -151.57 23.04
CA GLY A 402 -150.90 -152.90 23.32
C GLY A 402 -149.85 -153.47 22.33
N GLY A 403 -148.83 -154.27 22.73
CA GLY A 403 -148.25 -154.49 24.07
C GLY A 403 -147.31 -155.72 24.26
N ARG A 404 -145.97 -155.50 24.42
CA ARG A 404 -144.88 -156.45 24.85
C ARG A 404 -144.61 -157.67 23.94
N ARG A 405 -143.42 -158.29 23.86
CA ARG A 405 -142.01 -158.14 24.33
C ARG A 405 -141.16 -159.09 23.42
N ALA A 406 -139.83 -159.06 23.24
CA ALA A 406 -138.66 -158.23 23.57
C ALA A 406 -137.63 -158.49 22.39
N LYS A 407 -136.28 -158.53 22.41
CA LYS A 407 -135.11 -158.28 23.29
C LYS A 407 -133.89 -158.23 22.32
N GLY A 408 -132.79 -157.48 22.45
CA GLY A 408 -132.33 -156.46 23.39
C GLY A 408 -130.79 -156.41 23.43
N LYS A 409 -130.18 -155.20 23.41
CA LYS A 409 -128.80 -154.81 23.00
C LYS A 409 -128.71 -154.38 21.52
N LYS A 410 -127.85 -153.43 21.14
CA LYS A 410 -126.89 -152.65 21.97
C LYS A 410 -127.33 -151.19 22.08
#